data_AF-A0A7C1DSN5-F1
#
_entry.id   AF-A0A7C1DSN5-F1
#
_cell.length_a   1.000
_cell.length_b   1.000
_cell.length_c   1.000
_cell.angle_alpha   90.00
_cell.angle_beta   90.00
_cell.angle_gamma   90.00
#
_symmetry.space_group_name_H-M   'P 1'
#
loop_
_entity.id
_entity.type
_entity.pdbx_description
1 polymer ?
#
loop_
_entity_poly.entity_id
_entity_poly.type
_entity_poly.pdbx_seq_one_letter_code
_entity_poly.pdbx_strand_id
1 'polypeptide(L)'
;MSEASAREVRVSAAGRRHSVKALDQRDPKIIVDLTGYREGAHLVNLSAENIDLPTGVKVERFTPQNLMIILRPAPPGESPEKVQ
;
A
#
# COMPACT_ATOMS: atom_id res chain seq x y z
N MET A 1 -4.53 -9.54 -20.89
CA MET A 1 -5.18 -9.13 -19.63
C MET A 1 -4.49 -7.85 -19.19
N SER A 2 -5.11 -6.70 -19.45
CA SER A 2 -4.47 -5.39 -19.38
C SER A 2 -4.26 -4.91 -17.95
N GLU A 3 -3.02 -4.49 -17.69
CA GLU A 3 -2.51 -3.71 -16.57
C GLU A 3 -3.54 -2.72 -15.97
N ALA A 4 -4.04 -3.05 -14.80
CA ALA A 4 -4.58 -2.07 -13.87
C ALA A 4 -3.86 -2.33 -12.54
N SER A 5 -3.34 -1.28 -11.91
CA SER A 5 -2.82 -1.31 -10.54
C SER A 5 -3.66 -2.25 -9.69
N ALA A 6 -3.04 -3.21 -9.01
CA ALA A 6 -3.80 -4.21 -8.27
C ALA A 6 -4.77 -3.50 -7.31
N ARG A 7 -6.07 -3.68 -7.53
CA ARG A 7 -7.12 -2.99 -6.75
C ARG A 7 -7.17 -3.47 -5.31
N GLU A 8 -6.64 -4.67 -5.07
CA GLU A 8 -6.63 -5.33 -3.78
C GLU A 8 -5.28 -6.00 -3.57
N VAL A 9 -4.77 -5.91 -2.35
CA VAL A 9 -3.56 -6.59 -1.90
C VAL A 9 -3.93 -7.45 -0.71
N ARG A 10 -3.65 -8.75 -0.79
CA ARG A 10 -3.78 -9.65 0.35
C ARG A 10 -2.50 -9.65 1.16
N VAL A 11 -2.63 -9.46 2.47
CA VAL A 11 -1.52 -9.50 3.41
C VAL A 11 -1.66 -10.73 4.28
N SER A 12 -0.65 -11.58 4.29
CA SER A 12 -0.50 -12.65 5.29
C SER A 12 0.39 -12.13 6.40
N ALA A 13 -0.10 -12.15 7.64
CA ALA A 13 0.63 -11.69 8.81
C ALA A 13 0.54 -12.73 9.93
N ALA A 14 1.59 -12.82 10.73
CA ALA A 14 1.69 -13.74 11.84
C ALA A 14 2.18 -13.05 13.11
N GLY A 15 1.74 -13.57 14.25
CA GLY A 15 2.06 -13.02 15.56
C GLY A 15 1.42 -13.82 16.68
N ARG A 16 1.57 -13.36 17.92
CA ARG A 16 0.84 -13.94 19.05
C ARG A 16 -0.66 -13.70 18.87
N ARG A 17 -1.50 -14.64 19.32
CA ARG A 17 -2.97 -14.56 19.16
C ARG A 17 -3.56 -13.22 19.62
N HIS A 18 -3.11 -12.68 20.75
CA HIS A 18 -3.60 -11.39 21.25
C HIS A 18 -3.16 -10.20 20.39
N SER A 19 -1.94 -10.24 19.83
CA SER A 19 -1.42 -9.20 18.93
C SER A 19 -2.14 -9.21 17.58
N VAL A 20 -2.40 -10.40 17.02
CA VAL A 20 -3.17 -10.54 15.76
C VAL A 20 -4.61 -10.10 15.96
N LYS A 21 -5.25 -10.44 17.10
CA LYS A 21 -6.61 -9.97 17.42
C LYS A 21 -6.72 -8.44 17.52
N ALA A 22 -5.63 -7.75 17.83
CA ALA A 22 -5.61 -6.28 17.84
C ALA A 22 -5.69 -5.67 16.42
N LEU A 23 -5.37 -6.43 15.37
CA LEU A 23 -5.57 -6.00 13.98
C LEU A 23 -7.05 -5.89 13.61
N ASP A 24 -7.91 -6.79 14.11
CA ASP A 24 -9.35 -6.73 13.83
C ASP A 24 -9.99 -5.41 14.32
N GLN A 25 -9.34 -4.75 15.29
CA GLN A 25 -9.80 -3.49 15.88
C GLN A 25 -9.16 -2.25 15.22
N ARG A 26 -8.06 -2.43 14.49
CA ARG A 26 -7.31 -1.37 13.81
C ARG A 26 -7.23 -1.72 12.35
N ASP A 27 -8.18 -1.23 11.56
CA ASP A 27 -8.19 -1.40 10.11
C ASP A 27 -6.83 -0.98 9.50
N PRO A 28 -5.95 -1.93 9.13
CA PRO A 28 -4.56 -1.62 8.83
C PRO A 28 -4.48 -1.04 7.42
N LYS A 29 -3.86 0.14 7.30
CA LYS A 29 -3.72 0.84 6.02
C LYS A 29 -2.36 0.57 5.40
N ILE A 30 -2.35 0.31 4.10
CA ILE A 30 -1.12 0.24 3.30
C ILE A 30 -0.90 1.62 2.66
N ILE A 31 0.26 2.22 2.93
CA ILE A 31 0.65 3.53 2.41
C ILE A 31 1.92 3.36 1.56
N VAL A 32 1.87 3.88 0.34
CA VAL A 32 2.98 3.90 -0.59
C VAL A 32 3.27 5.34 -0.93
N ASP A 33 4.48 5.81 -0.61
CA ASP A 33 4.94 7.13 -1.01
C ASP A 33 5.42 7.10 -2.47
N LEU A 34 4.77 7.90 -3.31
CA LEU A 34 5.10 8.08 -4.72
C LEU A 34 5.75 9.44 -4.99
N THR A 35 6.15 10.16 -3.94
CA THR A 35 6.82 11.46 -4.06
C THR A 35 8.11 11.33 -4.85
N GLY A 36 8.31 12.21 -5.83
CA GLY A 36 9.50 12.23 -6.69
C GLY A 36 9.43 11.29 -7.91
N TYR A 37 8.40 10.46 -8.03
CA TYR A 37 8.17 9.67 -9.23
C TYR A 37 7.67 10.58 -10.38
N ARG A 38 8.06 10.25 -11.61
CA ARG A 38 7.66 10.98 -12.82
C ARG A 38 6.49 10.28 -13.51
N GLU A 39 5.91 10.93 -14.51
CA GLU A 39 4.97 10.27 -15.43
C GLU A 39 5.58 8.98 -16.01
N GLY A 40 4.74 7.95 -16.15
CA GLY A 40 5.13 6.66 -16.73
C GLY A 40 4.81 5.45 -15.84
N ALA A 41 5.24 4.28 -16.30
CA ALA A 41 5.06 3.01 -15.60
C ALA A 41 6.18 2.78 -14.58
N HIS A 42 5.81 2.42 -13.36
CA HIS A 42 6.72 2.17 -12.25
C HIS A 42 6.35 0.87 -11.55
N LEU A 43 7.36 0.06 -11.26
CA LEU A 43 7.21 -1.14 -10.46
C LEU A 43 7.53 -0.82 -9.00
N VAL A 44 6.52 -0.85 -8.14
CA VAL A 44 6.65 -0.58 -6.71
C VAL A 44 6.61 -1.90 -5.94
N ASN A 45 7.54 -2.08 -4.99
CA ASN A 45 7.57 -3.25 -4.11
C ASN A 45 6.93 -2.92 -2.77
N LEU A 46 5.98 -3.75 -2.33
CA LEU A 46 5.40 -3.67 -1.00
C LEU A 46 6.28 -4.37 0.03
N SER A 47 6.49 -3.69 1.14
CA SER A 47 7.29 -4.13 2.27
C SER A 47 6.55 -3.90 3.60
N ALA A 48 7.08 -4.45 4.69
CA ALA A 48 6.52 -4.25 6.02
C ALA A 48 6.53 -2.77 6.46
N GLU A 49 7.37 -1.93 5.86
CA GLU A 49 7.41 -0.48 6.13
C GLU A 49 6.18 0.25 5.57
N ASN A 50 5.49 -0.35 4.61
CA ASN A 50 4.32 0.23 3.97
C ASN A 50 3.02 0.01 4.76
N ILE A 51 3.06 -0.70 5.89
CA ILE A 51 1.86 -1.04 6.68
C ILE A 51 2.11 -0.80 8.16
N ASP A 52 1.17 -0.12 8.82
CA ASP A 52 1.21 0.03 10.28
C ASP A 52 0.61 -1.22 10.94
N LEU A 53 1.43 -1.91 11.73
CA LEU A 53 1.04 -3.15 12.41
C LEU A 53 1.32 -3.04 13.92
N PRO A 54 0.46 -3.63 14.77
CA PRO A 54 0.67 -3.64 16.20
C PRO A 54 1.91 -4.47 16.57
N THR A 55 2.52 -4.10 17.70
CA THR A 55 3.71 -4.77 18.22
C THR A 55 3.50 -6.29 18.33
N GLY A 56 4.46 -7.04 17.79
CA GLY A 56 4.45 -8.50 17.82
C GLY A 56 3.68 -9.16 16.68
N VAL A 57 3.17 -8.38 15.72
CA VAL A 57 2.71 -8.88 14.41
C VAL A 57 3.75 -8.54 13.35
N LYS A 58 3.97 -9.46 12.42
CA LYS A 58 4.91 -9.33 11.32
C LYS A 58 4.25 -9.80 10.02
N VAL A 59 4.50 -9.08 8.93
CA VAL A 59 4.07 -9.51 7.60
C VAL A 59 4.91 -10.70 7.16
N GLU A 60 4.25 -11.74 6.68
CA GLU A 60 4.89 -12.88 6.03
C GLU A 60 4.85 -12.75 4.51
N ARG A 61 3.78 -12.17 3.95
CA ARG A 61 3.59 -12.06 2.50
C ARG A 61 2.64 -10.95 2.11
N PHE A 62 2.98 -10.25 1.02
CA PHE A 62 2.05 -9.46 0.22
C PHE A 62 1.72 -10.21 -1.07
N THR A 63 0.45 -10.22 -1.46
CA THR A 63 -0.01 -10.83 -2.71
C THR A 63 -0.95 -9.86 -3.44
N PRO A 64 -0.52 -9.26 -4.57
CA PRO A 64 0.85 -9.30 -5.12
C PRO A 64 1.84 -8.48 -4.27
N GLN A 65 3.14 -8.82 -4.35
CA GLN A 65 4.20 -8.04 -3.70
C GLN A 65 4.67 -6.87 -4.57
N ASN A 66 4.63 -7.03 -5.89
CA ASN A 66 5.01 -5.99 -6.84
C ASN A 66 3.75 -5.40 -7.48
N LEU A 67 3.62 -4.09 -7.42
CA LEU A 67 2.53 -3.32 -8.02
C LEU A 67 3.06 -2.54 -9.21
N MET A 68 2.49 -2.78 -10.40
CA MET A 68 2.68 -1.90 -11.54
C MET A 68 1.76 -0.68 -11.37
N ILE A 69 2.34 0.51 -11.33
CA ILE A 69 1.63 1.78 -11.19
C ILE A 69 1.94 2.63 -12.40
N ILE A 70 0.91 3.18 -13.05
CA ILE A 70 1.08 4.10 -14.16
C ILE A 70 0.70 5.50 -13.67
N LEU A 71 1.70 6.36 -13.52
CA LEU A 71 1.51 7.76 -13.16
C LEU A 71 1.22 8.58 -14.42
N ARG A 72 0.16 9.39 -14.36
CA ARG A 72 -0.24 10.30 -15.43
C ARG A 72 -0.31 11.72 -14.87
N PRO A 73 -0.06 12.74 -15.70
CA PRO A 73 -0.23 14.13 -15.29
C PRO A 73 -1.68 14.36 -14.87
N ALA A 74 -1.86 15.16 -13.82
CA ALA A 74 -3.18 15.59 -13.39
C ALA A 74 -3.85 16.36 -14.55
N PRO A 75 -5.16 16.16 -14.78
CA PRO A 75 -5.91 16.99 -15.71
C PRO A 75 -5.75 18.48 -15.37
N PRO A 76 -5.60 19.37 -16.35
CA PRO A 76 -5.52 20.81 -16.07
C PRO A 76 -6.79 21.26 -15.34
N GLY A 77 -6.64 21.76 -14.11
CA GLY A 77 -7.73 22.21 -13.24
C GLY A 77 -7.87 21.42 -11.94
N GLU A 78 -7.27 20.23 -11.83
CA GLU A 78 -7.26 19.42 -10.61
C GLU A 78 -6.01 19.74 -9.79
N SER A 79 -6.01 20.91 -9.14
CA SER A 79 -4.99 21.21 -8.13
C SER A 79 -5.26 20.33 -6.91
N PRO A 80 -4.24 19.68 -6.32
CA PRO A 80 -4.45 18.93 -5.09
C PRO A 80 -4.96 19.91 -4.04
N GLU A 81 -6.18 19.69 -3.55
CA GLU A 81 -6.70 20.36 -2.37
C GLU A 81 -5.61 20.28 -1.30
N LYS A 82 -5.00 21.42 -0.97
CA LYS A 82 -4.09 21.52 0.16
C LYS A 82 -4.91 21.13 1.37
N VAL A 83 -4.70 19.92 1.89
CA VAL A 83 -5.18 19.53 3.21
C VAL A 83 -4.53 20.52 4.18
N GLN A 84 -5.33 21.46 4.67
CA GLN A 84 -4.96 22.53 5.59
C GLN A 84 -4.97 22.00 7.02
#